data_AF-A0A2W2CZF5-F1
#
_entry.id   AF-A0A2W2CZF5-F1
#
_cell.length_a   1.000
_cell.length_b   1.000
_cell.length_c   1.000
_cell.angle_alpha   90.00
_cell.angle_beta   90.00
_cell.angle_gamma   90.00
#
_symmetry.space_group_name_H-M   'P 1'
#
loop_
_entity.id
_entity.type
_entity.pdbx_description
1 polymer ?
#
loop_
_entity_poly.entity_id
_entity_poly.type
_entity_poly.pdbx_seq_one_letter_code
_entity_poly.pdbx_strand_id
1 'polypeptide(L)' 'MQGNDVHTWQYKLKKRGWTIDVDGIYGPKSTAVCKLFQEKVGLKPTGVIDEETWDITWSWKPPAK' A
#
# COMPACT_ATOMS: atom_id res chain seq x y z
N MET A 1 2.91 -10.92 9.14
CA MET A 1 3.62 -9.74 8.61
C MET A 1 4.62 -9.27 9.65
N GLN A 2 5.89 -9.42 9.36
CA GLN A 2 6.96 -8.83 10.17
C GLN A 2 7.13 -7.37 9.72
N GLY A 3 7.67 -6.48 10.57
CA GLY A 3 7.83 -5.05 10.21
C GLY A 3 8.56 -4.79 8.87
N ASN A 4 9.35 -5.77 8.41
CA ASN A 4 10.03 -5.74 7.11
C ASN A 4 9.06 -5.78 5.91
N ASP A 5 7.94 -6.50 6.02
CA ASP A 5 6.92 -6.58 4.96
C ASP A 5 6.22 -5.22 4.80
N VAL A 6 5.86 -4.61 5.94
CA VAL A 6 5.22 -3.29 6.00
C VAL A 6 6.15 -2.23 5.40
N HIS A 7 7.42 -2.24 5.78
CA HIS A 7 8.42 -1.34 5.23
C HIS A 7 8.54 -1.49 3.70
N THR A 8 8.58 -2.74 3.22
CA THR A 8 8.68 -3.03 1.78
C THR A 8 7.47 -2.51 1.01
N TRP A 9 6.26 -2.72 1.52
CA TRP A 9 5.03 -2.23 0.93
C TRP A 9 4.95 -0.70 0.94
N GLN A 10 5.25 -0.06 2.07
CA GLN A 10 5.31 1.40 2.20
C GLN A 10 6.29 2.00 1.18
N TYR A 11 7.50 1.42 1.09
CA TYR A 11 8.52 1.85 0.13
C TYR A 11 8.03 1.73 -1.31
N LYS A 12 7.37 0.61 -1.66
CA LYS A 12 6.83 0.36 -2.99
C LYS A 12 5.76 1.39 -3.37
N LEU A 13 4.82 1.69 -2.47
CA LEU A 13 3.78 2.69 -2.69
C LEU A 13 4.37 4.10 -2.82
N LYS A 14 5.33 4.46 -1.95
CA LYS A 14 6.03 5.74 -2.03
C LYS A 14 6.72 5.93 -3.38
N LYS A 15 7.42 4.89 -3.88
CA LYS A 15 8.05 4.89 -5.20
C LYS A 15 7.04 5.07 -6.35
N ARG A 16 5.79 4.70 -6.14
CA ARG A 16 4.69 4.85 -7.11
C ARG A 16 3.96 6.19 -6.99
N GLY A 17 4.42 7.10 -6.14
CA GLY A 17 3.88 8.44 -5.98
C GLY A 17 2.79 8.57 -4.91
N TRP A 18 2.57 7.54 -4.09
CA TRP A 18 1.67 7.63 -2.95
C TRP A 18 2.34 8.36 -1.78
N THR A 19 1.56 9.18 -1.07
CA THR A 19 2.03 9.89 0.13
C THR A 19 1.94 8.97 1.35
N ILE A 20 3.06 8.33 1.69
CA ILE A 20 3.15 7.41 2.84
C ILE A 20 4.51 7.51 3.56
N ASP A 21 4.49 7.26 4.87
CA ASP A 21 5.69 7.11 5.70
C ASP A 21 6.24 5.68 5.58
N VAL A 22 7.57 5.54 5.44
CA VAL A 22 8.25 4.24 5.28
C VAL A 22 9.00 3.96 6.58
N ASP A 23 8.24 3.65 7.64
CA ASP A 23 8.73 3.43 9.00
C ASP A 23 8.71 1.94 9.41
N GLY A 24 8.17 1.06 8.57
CA GLY A 24 7.96 -0.35 8.89
C GLY A 24 6.83 -0.60 9.89
N ILE A 25 6.05 0.43 10.25
CA ILE A 25 5.00 0.37 11.25
C ILE A 25 3.63 0.48 10.56
N TYR A 26 2.78 -0.51 10.81
CA TYR A 26 1.41 -0.49 10.30
C TYR A 26 0.50 0.31 11.24
N GLY A 27 0.63 1.64 11.17
CA GLY A 27 -0.17 2.58 11.95
C GLY A 27 -1.41 3.12 11.20
N PRO A 28 -2.16 4.05 11.81
CA PRO A 28 -3.34 4.67 11.21
C PRO A 28 -3.10 5.31 9.84
N LYS A 29 -1.90 5.89 9.63
CA LYS A 29 -1.49 6.45 8.33
C LYS A 29 -1.36 5.35 7.26
N SER A 30 -0.66 4.26 7.57
CA SER A 30 -0.51 3.09 6.68
C SER A 30 -1.89 2.51 6.32
N THR A 31 -2.77 2.36 7.31
CA THR A 31 -4.15 1.91 7.10
C THR A 31 -4.93 2.83 6.17
N ALA A 32 -4.84 4.16 6.35
CA ALA A 32 -5.53 5.13 5.50
C ALA A 32 -5.04 5.04 4.04
N VAL A 33 -3.72 4.96 3.82
CA VAL A 33 -3.16 4.79 2.47
C VAL A 33 -3.55 3.46 1.87
N CYS A 34 -3.57 2.38 2.66
CA CYS A 34 -3.99 1.06 2.20
C CYS A 34 -5.44 1.08 1.70
N LYS A 35 -6.36 1.73 2.44
CA LYS A 35 -7.76 1.91 2.02
C LYS A 35 -7.86 2.68 0.70
N LEU A 36 -7.14 3.80 0.58
CA LEU A 36 -7.14 4.60 -0.64
C LEU A 36 -6.56 3.84 -1.83
N PHE A 37 -5.50 3.05 -1.60
CA PHE A 37 -4.92 2.20 -2.63
C PHE A 37 -5.93 1.15 -3.09
N GLN A 38 -6.55 0.42 -2.14
CA GLN A 38 -7.59 -0.57 -2.41
C GLN A 38 -8.75 0.03 -3.22
N GLU A 39 -9.27 1.18 -2.80
CA GLU A 39 -10.32 1.90 -3.53
C GLU A 39 -9.88 2.25 -4.97
N LYS A 40 -8.64 2.73 -5.14
CA LYS A 40 -8.09 3.11 -6.44
C LYS A 40 -7.95 1.93 -7.40
N VAL A 41 -7.71 0.73 -6.88
CA VAL A 41 -7.56 -0.50 -7.68
C VAL A 41 -8.85 -1.31 -7.78
N GLY A 42 -9.95 -0.83 -7.18
CA GLY A 42 -11.26 -1.49 -7.23
C GLY A 42 -11.45 -2.61 -6.20
N LEU A 43 -10.59 -2.68 -5.18
CA LEU A 43 -10.75 -3.58 -4.04
C LEU A 43 -11.59 -2.94 -2.93
N LYS A 44 -12.11 -3.80 -2.04
CA LYS A 44 -12.79 -3.33 -0.82
C LYS A 44 -11.78 -2.63 0.09
N PRO A 45 -12.03 -1.38 0.54
CA PRO A 45 -11.09 -0.62 1.37
C PRO A 45 -11.09 -1.10 2.83
N THR A 46 -10.62 -2.33 3.04
CA THR A 46 -10.49 -2.94 4.38
C THR A 46 -9.41 -2.26 5.20
N GLY A 47 -8.38 -1.72 4.54
CA GLY A 47 -7.20 -1.15 5.19
C GLY A 47 -6.32 -2.23 5.81
N VAL A 48 -6.41 -3.46 5.31
CA VAL A 48 -5.55 -4.58 5.67
C VAL A 48 -4.79 -5.00 4.41
N ILE A 49 -3.48 -5.18 4.52
CA ILE A 49 -2.69 -5.75 3.44
C ILE A 49 -2.94 -7.27 3.44
N ASP A 50 -3.81 -7.73 2.56
CA ASP A 50 -3.99 -9.14 2.23
C ASP A 50 -3.14 -9.53 1.02
N GLU A 51 -3.14 -10.81 0.64
CA GLU A 51 -2.38 -11.30 -0.52
C GLU A 51 -2.81 -10.60 -1.82
N GLU A 52 -4.09 -10.29 -1.98
CA GLU A 52 -4.62 -9.58 -3.15
C GLU A 52 -4.11 -8.13 -3.21
N THR A 53 -4.22 -7.38 -2.10
CA THR A 53 -3.67 -6.02 -2.01
C THR A 53 -2.15 -6.03 -2.23
N TRP A 54 -1.46 -7.05 -1.71
CA TRP A 54 -0.04 -7.23 -1.97
C TRP A 54 0.21 -7.46 -3.45
N ASP A 55 -0.38 -8.46 -4.11
CA ASP A 55 -0.13 -8.73 -5.54
C ASP A 55 -0.39 -7.49 -6.42
N ILE A 56 -1.49 -6.78 -6.19
CA ILE A 56 -1.80 -5.54 -6.92
C ILE A 56 -0.76 -4.44 -6.63
N THR A 57 -0.21 -4.37 -5.42
CA THR A 57 0.89 -3.45 -5.10
C THR A 57 2.19 -3.80 -5.85
N TRP A 58 2.29 -4.92 -6.56
CA TRP A 58 3.42 -5.26 -7.44
C TRP A 58 3.06 -5.18 -8.92
N SER A 59 1.82 -5.50 -9.30
CA SER A 59 1.35 -5.45 -10.69
C SER A 59 0.85 -4.07 -11.13
N TRP A 60 0.20 -3.30 -10.25
CA TRP A 60 -0.35 -1.98 -10.56
C TRP A 60 0.73 -1.00 -11.01
N LYS A 61 0.45 -0.18 -12.03
CA LYS A 61 1.35 0.86 -12.50
C LYS A 61 0.65 2.20 -12.36
N PRO A 62 1.32 3.22 -11.78
CA PRO A 62 0.75 4.56 -11.79
C PRO A 62 0.54 4.99 -13.25
N PRO A 63 -0.58 5.67 -13.55
CA PRO A 63 -0.78 6.21 -14.90
C PRO A 63 0.40 7.11 -15.26
N ALA A 64 0.86 7.01 -16.51
CA ALA A 64 1.90 7.90 -17.01
C ALA A 64 1.41 9.35 -16.82
N LYS A 65 2.23 10.16 -16.13
CA LYS A 65 1.96 11.59 -15.93
C LYS A 65 1.80 12.31 -17.25
#